data_AF-A0A958SII5-F1
#
_entry.id   AF-A0A958SII5-F1
#
_cell.length_a   1.000
_cell.length_b   1.000
_cell.length_c   1.000
_cell.angle_alpha   90.00
_cell.angle_beta   90.00
_cell.angle_gamma   90.00
#
_symmetry.space_group_name_H-M   'P 1'
#
loop_
_entity.id
_entity.type
_entity.pdbx_description
1 polymer ?
#
loop_
_entity_poly.entity_id
_entity_poly.type
_entity_poly.pdbx_seq_one_letter_code
_entity_poly.pdbx_strand_id
1 'polypeptide(L)'
;FVGGSFRKRVHNVLEPAAYRVPVLTGPYIDNSAEAKRLQHLGALKAPESGAALEQTVRELIESPKVFEAQRAAIEKFFDLPEPIAEKYALVALA
;
A
#
# COMPACT_ATOMS: atom_id res chain seq x y z
N PHE A 1 0.48 -9.74 -4.42
CA PHE A 1 1.85 -9.28 -4.12
C PHE A 1 2.28 -8.31 -5.20
N VAL A 2 2.71 -7.10 -4.85
CA VAL A 2 3.39 -6.19 -5.79
C VAL A 2 4.88 -6.24 -5.43
N GLY A 3 5.64 -7.04 -6.18
CA GLY A 3 7.09 -7.03 -6.06
C GLY A 3 7.69 -5.71 -6.53
N GLY A 4 8.88 -5.37 -6.03
CA GLY A 4 9.64 -4.20 -6.47
C GLY A 4 9.68 -3.07 -5.44
N SER A 5 9.92 -1.84 -5.89
CA SER A 5 10.03 -0.65 -5.03
C SER A 5 11.17 -0.69 -3.99
N PHE A 6 12.14 -1.61 -4.11
CA PHE A 6 13.39 -1.62 -3.32
C PHE A 6 14.56 -0.91 -4.00
N ARG A 7 14.36 -0.38 -5.22
CA ARG A 7 15.43 0.31 -5.97
C ARG A 7 15.02 1.64 -6.60
N LYS A 8 13.76 1.81 -7.04
CA LYS A 8 13.36 3.01 -7.80
C LYS A 8 11.91 3.43 -7.60
N ARG A 9 10.95 2.60 -8.02
CA ARG A 9 9.55 2.99 -8.11
C ARG A 9 8.62 1.84 -7.82
N VAL A 10 7.38 2.18 -7.47
CA VAL A 10 6.25 1.26 -7.36
C VAL A 10 5.40 1.29 -8.63
N HIS A 11 4.84 0.14 -8.99
CA HIS A 11 3.87 0.00 -10.09
C HIS A 11 2.44 0.23 -9.56
N ASN A 12 1.48 -0.57 -10.00
CA ASN A 12 0.09 -0.46 -9.60
C ASN A 12 -0.17 -1.22 -8.30
N VAL A 13 -0.56 -0.49 -7.26
CA VAL A 13 -0.96 -1.04 -5.95
C VAL A 13 -2.47 -1.25 -5.83
N LEU A 14 -3.27 -0.67 -6.73
CA LEU A 14 -4.73 -0.75 -6.67
C LEU A 14 -5.27 -2.10 -7.14
N GLU A 15 -4.63 -2.74 -8.11
CA GLU A 15 -5.06 -4.05 -8.61
C GLU A 15 -5.14 -5.10 -7.47
N PRO A 16 -4.08 -5.36 -6.69
CA PRO A 16 -4.20 -6.28 -5.55
C PRO A 16 -5.09 -5.73 -4.43
N ALA A 17 -5.10 -4.40 -4.20
CA ALA A 17 -5.99 -3.82 -3.20
C ALA A 17 -7.47 -4.11 -3.53
N ALA A 18 -7.87 -4.04 -4.80
CA ALA A 18 -9.24 -4.33 -5.24
C ALA A 18 -9.68 -5.77 -4.94
N TYR A 19 -8.74 -6.72 -4.91
CA TYR A 19 -8.96 -8.10 -4.50
C TYR A 19 -8.93 -8.29 -2.97
N ARG A 20 -8.83 -7.22 -2.18
CA ARG A 20 -8.79 -7.23 -0.70
C ARG A 20 -7.69 -8.12 -0.12
N VAL A 21 -6.57 -8.22 -0.84
CA VAL A 21 -5.37 -8.92 -0.37
C VAL A 21 -4.37 -7.92 0.21
N PRO A 22 -3.69 -8.25 1.32
CA PRO A 22 -2.63 -7.40 1.87
C PRO A 22 -1.65 -6.88 0.82
N VAL A 23 -1.41 -5.57 0.82
CA VAL A 23 -0.48 -4.93 -0.11
C VAL A 23 0.87 -4.71 0.56
N LEU A 24 1.93 -5.12 -0.14
CA LEU A 24 3.31 -5.04 0.33
C LEU A 24 4.18 -4.55 -0.82
N THR A 25 5.08 -3.61 -0.57
CA THR A 25 6.05 -3.07 -1.53
C THR A 25 7.40 -2.84 -0.85
N GLY A 26 8.45 -2.48 -1.58
CA GLY A 26 9.60 -1.77 -1.00
C GLY A 26 9.31 -0.29 -0.74
N PRO A 27 10.25 0.45 -0.11
CA PRO A 27 10.00 1.79 0.43
C PRO A 27 9.89 2.92 -0.60
N TYR A 28 10.35 2.71 -1.84
CA TYR A 28 10.38 3.75 -2.88
C TYR A 28 9.02 3.94 -3.58
N ILE A 29 8.05 4.45 -2.82
CA ILE A 29 6.65 4.62 -3.27
C ILE A 29 6.30 6.04 -3.74
N ASP A 30 7.30 6.93 -3.84
CA ASP A 30 7.06 8.36 -4.02
C ASP A 30 6.29 8.72 -5.29
N ASN A 31 6.38 7.86 -6.30
CA ASN A 31 5.75 8.03 -7.60
C ASN A 31 4.27 7.62 -7.65
N SER A 32 3.64 7.23 -6.54
CA SER A 32 2.22 6.83 -6.49
C SER A 32 1.52 7.44 -5.28
N ALA A 33 0.55 8.31 -5.56
CA ALA A 33 -0.31 8.89 -4.53
C ALA A 33 -1.16 7.80 -3.86
N GLU A 34 -1.59 6.80 -4.62
CA GLU A 34 -2.35 5.64 -4.15
C GLU A 34 -1.53 4.82 -3.16
N ALA A 35 -0.26 4.55 -3.46
CA ALA A 35 0.63 3.82 -2.56
C ALA A 35 0.85 4.57 -1.24
N LYS A 36 1.07 5.88 -1.30
CA LYS A 36 1.20 6.73 -0.11
C LYS A 36 -0.07 6.71 0.73
N ARG A 37 -1.24 6.82 0.09
CA ARG A 37 -2.53 6.82 0.80
C ARG A 37 -2.85 5.46 1.41
N LEU A 38 -2.60 4.36 0.69
CA LEU A 38 -2.72 3.01 1.24
C LEU A 38 -1.76 2.80 2.42
N GLN A 39 -0.52 3.30 2.34
CA GLN A 39 0.44 3.23 3.45
C GLN A 39 -0.06 4.00 4.67
N HIS A 40 -0.53 5.22 4.47
CA HIS A 40 -1.09 6.06 5.54
C HIS A 40 -2.27 5.42 6.26
N LEU A 41 -3.12 4.68 5.54
CA LEU A 41 -4.25 3.96 6.12
C LEU A 41 -3.87 2.62 6.78
N GLY A 42 -2.62 2.17 6.67
CA GLY A 42 -2.20 0.84 7.11
C GLY A 42 -2.60 -0.30 6.17
N ALA A 43 -3.12 0.05 4.98
CA ALA A 43 -3.52 -0.88 3.93
C ALA A 43 -2.32 -1.40 3.11
N LEU A 44 -1.19 -0.69 3.13
CA LEU A 44 0.07 -1.07 2.50
C LEU A 44 1.21 -1.05 3.53
N LYS A 45 2.02 -2.11 3.55
CA LYS A 45 3.29 -2.15 4.29
C LYS A 45 4.45 -1.96 3.31
N ALA A 46 5.46 -1.18 3.70
CA ALA A 46 6.63 -0.87 2.86
C ALA A 46 7.95 -1.13 3.62
N PRO A 47 8.31 -2.40 3.91
CA PRO A 47 9.55 -2.73 4.60
C PRO A 47 10.79 -2.21 3.87
N GLU A 48 11.78 -1.72 4.61
CA GLU A 48 12.98 -1.06 4.06
C GLU A 48 14.16 -2.02 3.82
N SER A 49 14.05 -3.28 4.24
CA SER A 49 15.12 -4.27 4.14
C SER A 49 14.59 -5.67 3.87
N GLY A 50 15.48 -6.57 3.45
CA GLY A 50 15.13 -7.99 3.26
C GLY A 50 14.65 -8.65 4.56
N ALA A 51 15.27 -8.34 5.70
CA ALA A 51 14.86 -8.87 7.00
C ALA A 51 13.47 -8.33 7.42
N ALA A 52 13.22 -7.03 7.23
CA ALA A 52 11.90 -6.45 7.51
C ALA A 52 10.83 -7.01 6.57
N LEU A 53 11.18 -7.31 5.31
CA LEU A 53 10.30 -7.95 4.35
C LEU A 53 9.91 -9.36 4.81
N GLU A 54 10.90 -10.17 5.18
CA GLU A 54 10.66 -11.52 5.70
C GLU A 54 9.73 -11.49 6.92
N GLN A 55 10.06 -10.67 7.92
CA GLN A 55 9.26 -10.51 9.12
C GLN A 55 7.83 -10.09 8.80
N THR A 56 7.67 -9.14 7.88
CA THR A 56 6.34 -8.65 7.48
C THR A 56 5.50 -9.74 6.80
N VAL A 57 6.10 -10.51 5.89
CA VAL A 57 5.40 -11.61 5.21
C VAL A 57 5.02 -12.68 6.21
N ARG A 58 5.93 -13.04 7.12
CA ARG A 58 5.69 -14.00 8.19
C ARG A 58 4.49 -13.58 9.04
N GLU A 59 4.47 -12.34 9.53
CA GLU A 59 3.36 -11.81 10.33
C GLU A 59 2.03 -11.88 9.59
N LEU A 60 2.00 -11.57 8.29
CA LEU A 60 0.77 -11.60 7.49
C LEU A 60 0.23 -13.01 7.28
N ILE A 61 1.10 -14.01 7.24
CA ILE A 61 0.72 -15.42 7.07
C ILE A 61 0.32 -16.04 8.41
N GLU A 62 1.11 -15.78 9.46
CA GLU A 62 0.99 -16.45 10.76
C GLU A 62 -0.03 -15.77 11.70
N SER A 63 -0.36 -14.48 11.48
CA SER A 63 -1.28 -13.73 12.33
C SER A 63 -2.56 -13.33 11.58
N PRO A 64 -3.67 -14.06 11.77
CA PRO A 64 -4.97 -13.68 11.21
C PRO A 64 -5.37 -12.26 11.59
N LYS A 65 -5.05 -11.81 12.82
CA LYS A 65 -5.32 -10.45 13.27
C LYS A 65 -4.65 -9.39 12.41
N VAL A 66 -3.38 -9.59 12.06
CA VAL A 66 -2.62 -8.63 11.22
C VAL A 66 -3.17 -8.62 9.79
N PHE A 67 -3.48 -9.80 9.26
CA PHE A 67 -4.09 -9.95 7.94
C PHE A 67 -5.44 -9.22 7.86
N GLU A 68 -6.34 -9.47 8.82
CA GLU A 68 -7.68 -8.86 8.85
C GLU A 68 -7.61 -7.35 9.09
N ALA A 69 -6.68 -6.86 9.91
CA ALA A 69 -6.47 -5.43 10.09
C ALA A 69 -6.07 -4.74 8.78
N GLN A 70 -5.14 -5.34 8.03
CA GLN A 70 -4.72 -4.78 6.75
C GLN A 70 -5.82 -4.87 5.69
N ARG A 71 -6.61 -5.96 5.68
CA ARG A 71 -7.80 -6.09 4.83
C ARG A 71 -8.84 -5.01 5.13
N ALA A 72 -9.18 -4.81 6.40
CA ALA A 72 -10.14 -3.77 6.80
C ALA A 72 -9.66 -2.36 6.42
N ALA A 73 -8.34 -2.11 6.49
CA ALA A 73 -7.76 -0.86 6.01
C ALA A 73 -7.89 -0.68 4.49
N ILE A 74 -7.77 -1.76 3.71
CA ILE A 74 -8.02 -1.75 2.26
C ILE A 74 -9.50 -1.45 1.97
N GLU A 75 -10.43 -2.08 2.68
CA GLU A 75 -11.87 -1.81 2.51
C GLU A 75 -12.18 -0.33 2.79
N LYS A 76 -11.65 0.20 3.90
CA LYS A 76 -11.74 1.62 4.21
C LYS A 76 -11.19 2.51 3.10
N PHE A 77 -10.10 2.12 2.42
CA PHE A 77 -9.56 2.90 1.30
C PHE A 77 -10.58 3.06 0.15
N PHE A 78 -11.32 2.00 -0.18
CA PHE A 78 -12.33 2.04 -1.25
C PHE A 78 -13.65 2.69 -0.84
N ASP A 79 -13.98 2.68 0.46
CA ASP A 79 -15.18 3.33 0.99
C ASP A 79 -15.02 4.85 1.19
N LEU A 80 -13.78 5.36 1.20
CA LEU A 80 -13.54 6.79 1.29
C LEU A 80 -13.97 7.47 -0.01
N PRO A 81 -14.77 8.55 0.03
CA PRO A 81 -14.99 9.36 -1.16
C PRO A 81 -13.62 9.83 -1.67
N GLU A 82 -13.36 9.63 -2.95
CA GLU A 82 -12.18 10.20 -3.61
C GLU A 82 -12.15 11.70 -3.31
N PRO A 83 -11.10 12.26 -2.66
CA PRO A 83 -10.94 13.68 -2.57
C PRO A 83 -10.58 14.14 -3.98
N ILE A 84 -11.63 14.53 -4.73
CA ILE A 84 -11.52 15.12 -6.06
C ILE A 84 -10.45 16.24 -6.04
N ALA A 85 -10.33 16.97 -4.93
CA ALA A 85 -9.35 18.04 -4.75
C ALA A 85 -7.87 17.60 -4.78
N GLU A 86 -7.46 16.46 -4.19
CA GLU A 86 -6.04 16.07 -4.10
C GLU A 86 -5.51 15.49 -5.42
N LYS A 87 -6.36 14.75 -6.15
CA LYS A 87 -6.00 14.17 -7.45
C LYS A 87 -5.70 15.23 -8.51
N TYR A 88 -6.32 16.41 -8.41
CA TYR A 88 -6.10 17.54 -9.32
C TYR A 88 -5.15 18.62 -8.76
N ALA A 89 -4.94 18.71 -7.44
CA ALA A 89 -4.00 19.67 -6.86
C ALA A 89 -2.53 19.37 -7.21
N LEU A 90 -2.16 18.10 -7.35
CA LEU A 90 -0.80 17.70 -7.75
C LEU A 90 -0.52 17.88 -9.25
N VAL A 91 -1.56 17.96 -10.08
CA VAL A 91 -1.44 18.19 -11.54
C VAL A 91 -1.39 19.70 -11.86
N ALA A 92 -1.88 20.56 -10.96
CA ALA A 92 -1.91 22.01 -11.16
C ALA A 92 -0.60 22.74 -10.76
N LEU A 93 0.41 22.02 -10.24
CA LEU A 93 1.67 22.59 -9.76
C LEU A 93 2.92 22.03 -10.48
N ALA A 94 2.74 21.31 -11.60
CA ALA A 94 3.80 20.82 -12.47
C ALA A 94 3.63 21.40 -13.89
#